data_AF-A0A7Y4ZR49-F1
#
_entry.id   AF-A0A7Y4ZR49-F1
#
_cell.length_a   1.000
_cell.length_b   1.000
_cell.length_c   1.000
_cell.angle_alpha   90.00
_cell.angle_beta   90.00
_cell.angle_gamma   90.00
#
_symmetry.space_group_name_H-M   'P 1'
#
loop_
_entity.id
_entity.type
_entity.pdbx_description
1 polymer ?
#
loop_
_entity_poly.entity_id
_entity_poly.type
_entity_poly.pdbx_seq_one_letter_code
_entity_poly.pdbx_strand_id
1 'polypeptide(L)'
;MPAEDPRASSLAEVCAKHRNVPNLLAHLYWPDRTPYFMSNVGSLSTGGDWLLTATPGHGVQQPTRPTLNFFEVDEAFMTALPAATLSRSLRHGLLLRRSALREGNGFDLAEVRVGHPKGHGVDDPSGYWRFDIGNHRFGALGELRHAKVVRFATPYEVALRRVVIPASLVVAYW
;
A
#
# COMPACT_ATOMS: atom_id res chain seq x y z
N MET A 1 -2.43 13.17 28.87
CA MET A 1 -2.72 12.74 27.48
C MET A 1 -1.43 12.85 26.69
N PRO A 2 -1.00 11.82 25.93
CA PRO A 2 0.15 11.99 25.05
C PRO A 2 -0.15 13.13 24.07
N ALA A 3 0.80 14.06 23.89
CA ALA A 3 0.66 15.14 22.93
C ALA A 3 0.37 14.53 21.54
N GLU A 4 -0.64 15.05 20.84
CA GLU A 4 -0.92 14.65 19.46
C GLU A 4 0.34 14.86 18.63
N ASP A 5 0.79 13.80 17.97
CA ASP A 5 1.91 13.88 17.06
C ASP A 5 1.45 14.63 15.80
N PRO A 6 2.00 15.82 15.49
CA PRO A 6 1.56 16.61 14.34
C PRO A 6 1.69 15.87 13.02
N ARG A 7 2.48 14.79 12.95
CA ARG A 7 2.64 13.91 11.79
C ARG A 7 1.44 12.99 11.56
N ALA A 8 0.80 12.52 12.64
CA ALA A 8 -0.42 11.72 12.53
C ALA A 8 -1.59 12.59 12.08
N SER A 9 -1.64 13.83 12.58
CA SER A 9 -2.62 14.83 12.19
C SER A 9 -2.46 15.26 10.72
N SER A 10 -1.24 15.51 10.24
CA SER A 10 -1.02 15.92 8.84
C SER A 10 -1.47 14.86 7.83
N LEU A 11 -1.27 13.58 8.14
CA LEU A 11 -1.71 12.47 7.29
C LEU A 11 -3.24 12.33 7.30
N ALA A 12 -3.86 12.30 8.49
CA ALA A 12 -5.32 12.24 8.60
C ALA A 12 -5.97 13.43 7.88
N GLU A 13 -5.38 14.62 7.97
CA GLU A 13 -5.83 15.83 7.26
C GLU A 13 -5.68 15.70 5.74
N VAL A 14 -4.55 15.20 5.24
CA VAL A 14 -4.35 14.96 3.80
C VAL A 14 -5.40 13.99 3.27
N CYS A 15 -5.59 12.84 3.93
CA CYS A 15 -6.59 11.88 3.49
C CYS A 15 -8.02 12.45 3.62
N ALA A 16 -8.34 13.18 4.69
CA ALA A 16 -9.65 13.80 4.88
C ALA A 16 -9.94 14.87 3.81
N LYS A 17 -8.95 15.66 3.41
CA LYS A 17 -9.05 16.64 2.32
C LYS A 17 -9.39 15.97 0.98
N HIS A 18 -8.94 14.73 0.79
CA HIS A 18 -9.15 13.97 -0.44
C HIS A 18 -10.24 12.90 -0.34
N ARG A 19 -11.02 12.85 0.75
CA ARG A 19 -12.03 11.81 1.02
C ARG A 19 -13.12 11.68 -0.07
N ASN A 20 -13.37 12.75 -0.81
CA ASN A 20 -14.38 12.77 -1.89
C ASN A 20 -13.82 12.25 -3.22
N VAL A 21 -12.51 11.96 -3.31
CA VAL A 21 -11.93 11.33 -4.49
C VAL A 21 -12.22 9.83 -4.39
N PRO A 22 -12.98 9.25 -5.32
CA PRO A 22 -13.32 7.84 -5.26
C PRO A 22 -12.10 6.95 -5.55
N ASN A 23 -12.09 5.74 -4.99
CA ASN A 23 -11.10 4.70 -5.26
C ASN A 23 -9.65 5.15 -5.01
N LEU A 24 -9.41 5.80 -3.87
CA LEU A 24 -8.06 6.16 -3.45
C LEU A 24 -7.35 4.98 -2.79
N LEU A 25 -6.06 4.88 -3.09
CA LEU A 25 -5.14 3.93 -2.50
C LEU A 25 -4.03 4.67 -1.75
N ALA A 26 -3.70 4.20 -0.56
CA ALA A 26 -2.58 4.64 0.24
C ALA A 26 -1.44 3.61 0.20
N HIS A 27 -0.26 4.04 -0.21
CA HIS A 27 0.97 3.29 -0.02
C HIS A 27 1.76 3.90 1.14
N LEU A 28 2.17 3.09 2.11
CA LEU A 28 2.89 3.53 3.30
C LEU A 28 4.35 3.09 3.21
N TYR A 29 5.27 4.00 3.55
CA TYR A 29 6.70 3.71 3.59
C TYR A 29 7.15 3.41 5.00
N TRP A 30 7.94 2.33 5.13
CA TRP A 30 8.67 2.07 6.37
C TRP A 30 9.73 3.15 6.62
N PRO A 31 10.09 3.43 7.89
CA PRO A 31 11.06 4.50 8.22
C PRO A 31 12.41 4.37 7.51
N ASP A 32 12.91 3.14 7.31
CA ASP A 32 14.15 2.84 6.59
C ASP A 32 14.06 3.11 5.09
N ARG A 33 12.86 3.34 4.55
CA ARG A 33 12.61 3.67 3.14
C ARG A 33 12.43 5.16 2.88
N THR A 34 12.69 6.00 3.88
CA THR A 34 12.68 7.47 3.73
C THR A 34 13.52 7.98 2.54
N PRO A 35 14.75 7.49 2.28
CA PRO A 35 15.52 7.97 1.12
C PRO A 35 14.84 7.67 -0.22
N TYR A 36 14.16 6.52 -0.33
CA TYR A 36 13.41 6.16 -1.54
C TYR A 36 12.20 7.07 -1.74
N PHE A 37 11.47 7.35 -0.66
CA PHE A 37 10.37 8.30 -0.67
C PHE A 37 10.84 9.69 -1.13
N MET A 38 11.90 10.23 -0.52
CA MET A 38 12.42 11.57 -0.86
C MET A 38 12.94 11.66 -2.29
N SER A 39 13.52 10.59 -2.83
CA SER A 39 13.89 10.52 -4.24
C SER A 39 12.68 10.69 -5.17
N ASN A 40 11.56 10.04 -4.84
CA ASN A 40 10.32 10.18 -5.62
C ASN A 40 9.70 11.58 -5.49
N VAL A 41 9.77 12.19 -4.31
CA VAL A 41 9.37 13.60 -4.11
C VAL A 41 10.20 14.52 -5.02
N GLY A 42 11.52 14.33 -5.09
CA GLY A 42 12.40 15.07 -6.00
C GLY A 42 12.09 14.83 -7.48
N SER A 43 11.72 13.61 -7.85
CA SER A 43 11.26 13.28 -9.21
C SER A 43 10.00 14.07 -9.56
N LEU A 44 8.96 14.03 -8.72
CA LEU A 44 7.73 14.77 -8.95
C LEU A 44 7.94 16.28 -9.01
N SER A 45 8.78 16.85 -8.14
CA SER A 45 9.01 18.30 -8.11
C SER A 45 9.70 18.84 -9.36
N THR A 46 10.36 17.96 -10.12
CA THR A 46 10.99 18.28 -11.42
C THR A 46 10.13 17.85 -12.62
N GLY A 47 8.87 17.45 -12.38
CA GLY A 47 7.92 17.04 -13.41
C GLY A 47 8.04 15.59 -13.86
N GLY A 48 8.81 14.77 -13.15
CA GLY A 48 8.90 13.33 -13.36
C GLY A 48 7.73 12.56 -12.75
N ASP A 49 7.76 11.24 -12.89
CA ASP A 49 6.75 10.32 -12.34
C ASP A 49 7.21 9.72 -11.00
N TRP A 50 6.28 9.06 -10.30
CA TRP A 50 6.56 8.30 -9.08
C TRP A 50 6.85 6.83 -9.42
N LEU A 51 7.90 6.25 -8.85
CA LEU A 51 8.31 4.89 -9.10
C LEU A 51 8.05 4.01 -7.87
N LEU A 52 7.41 2.86 -8.07
CA LEU A 52 7.25 1.82 -7.06
C LEU A 52 7.96 0.53 -7.52
N THR A 53 8.53 -0.22 -6.59
CA THR A 53 9.21 -1.49 -6.89
C THR A 53 8.51 -2.63 -6.16
N ALA A 54 7.93 -3.56 -6.92
CA ALA A 54 7.26 -4.74 -6.37
C ALA A 54 8.27 -5.76 -5.82
N THR A 55 7.94 -6.35 -4.67
CA THR A 55 8.79 -7.32 -3.97
C THR A 55 8.02 -8.61 -3.66
N PRO A 56 8.69 -9.77 -3.61
CA PRO A 56 8.06 -11.03 -3.23
C PRO A 56 7.79 -11.07 -1.72
N GLY A 57 7.13 -12.14 -1.27
CA GLY A 57 6.92 -12.44 0.15
C GLY A 57 5.67 -11.83 0.77
N HIS A 58 4.89 -11.05 0.00
CA HIS A 58 3.62 -10.50 0.47
C HIS A 58 2.48 -11.51 0.30
N GLY A 59 1.93 -11.96 1.43
CA GLY A 59 0.78 -12.86 1.49
C GLY A 59 1.08 -14.14 2.25
N VAL A 60 0.20 -15.13 2.10
CA VAL A 60 0.30 -16.40 2.84
C VAL A 60 1.45 -17.26 2.31
N GLN A 61 2.27 -17.80 3.22
CA GLN A 61 3.44 -18.64 2.90
C GLN A 61 4.51 -17.94 2.04
N GLN A 62 4.61 -16.61 2.12
CA GLN A 62 5.66 -15.82 1.45
C GLN A 62 5.79 -16.14 -0.06
N PRO A 63 4.72 -15.90 -0.84
CA PRO A 63 4.70 -16.27 -2.25
C PRO A 63 5.80 -15.52 -3.01
N THR A 64 6.38 -16.18 -4.02
CA THR A 64 7.46 -15.63 -4.84
C THR A 64 6.98 -14.55 -5.82
N ARG A 65 5.66 -14.43 -6.04
CA ARG A 65 5.10 -13.42 -6.95
C ARG A 65 5.36 -12.02 -6.38
N PRO A 66 6.06 -11.14 -7.12
CA PRO A 66 6.32 -9.79 -6.66
C PRO A 66 5.03 -8.97 -6.65
N THR A 67 4.81 -8.21 -5.58
CA THR A 67 3.63 -7.36 -5.43
C THR A 67 3.92 -6.04 -4.73
N LEU A 68 3.01 -5.09 -4.89
CA LEU A 68 2.91 -3.84 -4.14
C LEU A 68 1.66 -3.88 -3.25
N ASN A 69 1.80 -3.41 -2.01
CA ASN A 69 0.69 -3.32 -1.05
C ASN A 69 0.18 -1.89 -0.96
N PHE A 70 -1.14 -1.78 -0.95
CA PHE A 70 -1.88 -0.55 -0.73
C PHE A 70 -3.01 -0.79 0.27
N PHE A 71 -3.41 0.26 0.96
CA PHE A 71 -4.68 0.30 1.68
C PHE A 71 -5.70 1.05 0.84
N GLU A 72 -6.93 0.57 0.82
CA GLU A 72 -8.03 1.40 0.35
C GLU A 72 -8.28 2.50 1.38
N VAL A 73 -8.42 3.75 0.92
CA VAL A 73 -8.68 4.89 1.80
C VAL A 73 -10.18 4.95 2.11
N ASP A 74 -10.62 4.04 2.98
CA ASP A 74 -11.99 3.94 3.50
C ASP A 74 -12.06 4.44 4.96
N GLU A 75 -13.26 4.40 5.55
CA GLU A 75 -13.47 4.81 6.94
C GLU A 75 -12.61 4.00 7.92
N ALA A 76 -12.51 2.67 7.72
CA ALA A 76 -11.74 1.80 8.59
C ALA A 76 -10.25 2.15 8.57
N PHE A 77 -9.69 2.42 7.40
CA PHE A 77 -8.32 2.91 7.25
C PHE A 77 -8.14 4.25 7.96
N MET A 78 -9.04 5.21 7.70
CA MET A 78 -8.97 6.56 8.26
C MET A 78 -9.04 6.58 9.79
N THR A 79 -9.88 5.75 10.39
CA THR A 79 -9.99 5.62 11.85
C THR A 79 -8.73 5.02 12.46
N ALA A 80 -8.12 4.04 11.81
CA ALA A 80 -6.97 3.31 12.36
C ALA A 80 -5.61 3.98 12.09
N LEU A 81 -5.54 4.86 11.08
CA LEU A 81 -4.30 5.46 10.61
C LEU A 81 -3.51 6.24 11.67
N PRO A 82 -4.12 7.07 12.54
CA PRO A 82 -3.37 7.80 13.57
C PRO A 82 -2.62 6.86 14.52
N ALA A 83 -3.29 5.81 14.99
CA ALA A 83 -2.70 4.81 15.87
C ALA A 83 -1.60 4.00 15.17
N ALA A 84 -1.78 3.69 13.88
CA ALA A 84 -0.77 3.03 13.06
C ALA A 84 0.50 3.88 12.88
N THR A 85 0.33 5.17 12.58
CA THR A 85 1.43 6.14 12.45
C THR A 85 2.26 6.23 13.73
N LEU A 86 1.61 6.30 14.89
CA LEU A 86 2.27 6.35 16.19
C LEU A 86 3.02 5.06 16.52
N SER A 87 2.35 3.92 16.42
CA SER A 87 2.91 2.62 16.81
C SER A 87 4.09 2.17 15.95
N ARG A 88 4.15 2.63 14.70
CA ARG A 88 5.16 2.20 13.72
C ARG A 88 6.05 3.32 13.19
N SER A 89 5.88 4.53 13.71
CA SER A 89 6.61 5.71 13.25
C SER A 89 6.53 5.89 11.73
N LEU A 90 5.37 5.59 11.12
CA LEU A 90 5.17 5.75 9.67
C LEU A 90 5.10 7.24 9.36
N ARG A 91 6.17 7.78 8.78
CA ARG A 91 6.28 9.21 8.48
C ARG A 91 5.89 9.56 7.07
N HIS A 92 5.92 8.58 6.18
CA HIS A 92 5.82 8.83 4.76
C HIS A 92 4.80 7.93 4.06
N GLY A 93 4.15 8.49 3.06
CA GLY A 93 3.23 7.76 2.22
C GLY A 93 2.78 8.51 0.97
N LEU A 94 2.07 7.77 0.13
CA LEU A 94 1.59 8.20 -1.16
C LEU A 94 0.10 7.91 -1.26
N LEU A 95 -0.69 8.92 -1.62
CA LEU A 95 -2.06 8.76 -2.09
C LEU A 95 -2.08 8.77 -3.61
N LEU A 96 -2.72 7.77 -4.19
CA LEU A 96 -2.88 7.65 -5.64
C LEU A 96 -4.27 7.16 -6.00
N ARG A 97 -4.73 7.50 -7.20
CA ARG A 97 -5.97 6.95 -7.75
C ARG A 97 -5.75 5.49 -8.13
N ARG A 98 -6.68 4.59 -7.77
CA ARG A 98 -6.62 3.16 -8.13
C ARG A 98 -6.40 2.92 -9.63
N SER A 99 -6.87 3.82 -10.49
CA SER A 99 -6.64 3.80 -11.95
C SER A 99 -5.17 3.94 -12.38
N ALA A 100 -4.27 4.31 -11.47
CA ALA A 100 -2.82 4.25 -11.71
C ALA A 100 -2.30 2.81 -11.85
N LEU A 101 -3.02 1.83 -11.31
CA LEU A 101 -2.66 0.42 -11.36
C LEU A 101 -3.39 -0.23 -12.53
N ARG A 102 -2.69 -0.39 -13.65
CA ARG A 102 -3.25 -0.99 -14.87
C ARG A 102 -3.06 -2.50 -14.85
N GLU A 103 -4.13 -3.24 -15.10
CA GLU A 103 -4.11 -4.71 -15.20
C GLU A 103 -3.85 -5.17 -16.65
N GLY A 104 -3.39 -6.41 -16.81
CA GLY A 104 -3.05 -7.02 -18.11
C GLY A 104 -1.55 -7.31 -18.26
N ASN A 105 -1.15 -8.09 -19.26
CA ASN A 105 0.25 -8.47 -19.53
C ASN A 105 1.01 -9.00 -18.28
N GLY A 106 0.34 -9.80 -17.45
CA GLY A 106 0.91 -10.36 -16.21
C GLY A 106 0.82 -9.47 -14.98
N PHE A 107 0.31 -8.25 -15.11
CA PHE A 107 -0.12 -7.40 -14.00
C PHE A 107 -1.55 -7.75 -13.57
N ASP A 108 -1.79 -7.73 -12.26
CA ASP A 108 -3.04 -8.22 -11.66
C ASP A 108 -3.32 -7.48 -10.35
N LEU A 109 -4.56 -7.04 -10.14
CA LEU A 109 -4.98 -6.34 -8.94
C LEU A 109 -5.97 -7.20 -8.14
N ALA A 110 -5.71 -7.37 -6.85
CA ALA A 110 -6.61 -8.10 -5.97
C ALA A 110 -6.93 -7.33 -4.69
N GLU A 111 -8.19 -7.35 -4.29
CA GLU A 111 -8.56 -7.09 -2.90
C GLU A 111 -8.18 -8.33 -2.09
N VAL A 112 -7.34 -8.11 -1.08
CA VAL A 112 -6.74 -9.22 -0.33
C VAL A 112 -7.78 -9.82 0.61
N ARG A 113 -7.90 -11.14 0.55
CA ARG A 113 -8.84 -11.92 1.36
C ARG A 113 -8.18 -12.33 2.67
N VAL A 114 -8.90 -12.15 3.78
CA VAL A 114 -8.45 -12.63 5.09
C VAL A 114 -8.79 -14.10 5.21
N GLY A 115 -7.78 -14.92 5.53
CA GLY A 115 -7.93 -16.36 5.71
C GLY A 115 -6.86 -17.14 4.95
N HIS A 116 -6.83 -18.46 5.20
CA HIS A 116 -5.91 -19.33 4.49
C HIS A 116 -6.45 -19.62 3.07
N PRO A 117 -5.64 -19.56 2.00
CA PRO A 117 -6.07 -19.78 0.61
C PRO A 117 -6.82 -21.10 0.39
N LYS A 118 -6.35 -22.19 1.02
CA LYS A 118 -7.04 -23.50 1.02
C LYS A 118 -8.49 -23.45 1.52
N GLY A 119 -8.79 -22.61 2.52
CA GLY A 119 -10.17 -22.40 3.01
C GLY A 119 -11.07 -21.68 2.00
N HIS A 120 -10.48 -21.19 0.90
CA HIS A 120 -11.16 -20.55 -0.21
C HIS A 120 -11.02 -21.33 -1.53
N GLY A 121 -10.60 -22.59 -1.47
CA GLY A 121 -10.44 -23.47 -2.64
C GLY A 121 -9.25 -23.10 -3.54
N VAL A 122 -8.26 -22.38 -3.01
CA VAL A 122 -7.03 -22.06 -3.74
C VAL A 122 -5.92 -23.00 -3.31
N ASP A 123 -5.57 -23.92 -4.21
CA ASP A 123 -4.50 -24.90 -4.00
C ASP A 123 -3.18 -24.52 -4.68
N ASP A 124 -3.22 -23.63 -5.67
CA ASP A 124 -2.02 -23.13 -6.35
C ASP A 124 -1.31 -22.04 -5.51
N PRO A 125 -0.05 -22.28 -5.07
CA PRO A 125 0.75 -21.30 -4.34
C PRO A 125 0.93 -19.97 -5.08
N SER A 126 0.85 -19.95 -6.42
CA SER A 126 0.94 -18.73 -7.22
C SER A 126 -0.20 -17.74 -6.93
N GLY A 127 -1.30 -18.21 -6.34
CA GLY A 127 -2.45 -17.40 -5.93
C GLY A 127 -2.38 -16.88 -4.50
N TYR A 128 -1.41 -17.32 -3.70
CA TYR A 128 -1.41 -17.06 -2.25
C TYR A 128 -1.12 -15.60 -1.90
N TRP A 129 -0.56 -14.83 -2.84
CA TRP A 129 -0.43 -13.38 -2.69
C TRP A 129 -1.78 -12.69 -2.61
N ARG A 130 -2.91 -13.30 -2.99
CA ARG A 130 -4.24 -12.68 -2.82
C ARG A 130 -4.81 -12.81 -1.41
N PHE A 131 -4.04 -13.40 -0.49
CA PHE A 131 -4.51 -13.75 0.85
C PHE A 131 -3.56 -13.22 1.91
N ASP A 132 -4.10 -12.94 3.10
CA ASP A 132 -3.36 -12.70 4.33
C ASP A 132 -3.97 -13.51 5.47
N ILE A 133 -3.15 -14.05 6.37
CA ILE A 133 -3.63 -14.62 7.65
C ILE A 133 -3.56 -13.50 8.69
N GLY A 134 -4.72 -13.01 9.15
CA GLY A 134 -4.83 -11.81 9.98
C GLY A 134 -3.77 -11.71 11.10
N ASN A 135 -3.62 -12.74 11.93
CA ASN A 135 -2.66 -12.69 13.06
C ASN A 135 -1.19 -12.54 12.65
N HIS A 136 -0.78 -12.98 11.45
CA HIS A 136 0.60 -12.83 10.97
C HIS A 136 0.87 -11.46 10.32
N ARG A 137 -0.17 -10.81 9.78
CA ARG A 137 -0.07 -9.46 9.19
C ARG A 137 0.00 -8.37 10.26
N PHE A 138 -0.73 -8.56 11.36
CA PHE A 138 -1.05 -7.50 12.31
C PHE A 138 -0.11 -7.40 13.51
N GLY A 139 0.93 -8.25 13.54
CA GLY A 139 2.10 -7.96 14.38
C GLY A 139 2.70 -6.59 14.01
N ALA A 140 2.82 -6.28 12.71
CA ALA A 140 3.47 -5.06 12.21
C ALA A 140 2.55 -3.85 12.00
N LEU A 141 1.24 -4.02 11.82
CA LEU A 141 0.27 -2.92 11.63
C LEU A 141 -1.04 -3.25 12.36
N GLY A 142 -0.93 -3.59 13.66
CA GLY A 142 -2.04 -4.07 14.48
C GLY A 142 -3.29 -3.20 14.45
N GLU A 143 -3.08 -1.90 14.30
CA GLU A 143 -4.12 -0.89 14.19
C GLU A 143 -4.85 -0.95 12.83
N LEU A 144 -4.14 -1.19 11.72
CA LEU A 144 -4.72 -1.30 10.37
C LEU A 144 -5.31 -2.68 10.07
N ARG A 145 -5.69 -3.43 11.10
CA ARG A 145 -6.13 -4.83 10.92
C ARG A 145 -7.45 -5.04 10.22
N HIS A 146 -8.29 -4.03 10.30
CA HIS A 146 -9.60 -4.01 9.67
C HIS A 146 -9.61 -3.20 8.37
N ALA A 147 -8.50 -2.52 8.04
CA ALA A 147 -8.38 -1.77 6.80
C ALA A 147 -8.26 -2.73 5.60
N LYS A 148 -9.00 -2.42 4.54
CA LYS A 148 -8.92 -3.21 3.30
C LYS A 148 -7.55 -3.01 2.65
N VAL A 149 -6.94 -4.12 2.24
CA VAL A 149 -5.71 -4.10 1.44
C VAL A 149 -6.01 -4.44 0.01
N VAL A 150 -5.44 -3.63 -0.87
CA VAL A 150 -5.37 -3.87 -2.30
C VAL A 150 -3.92 -4.21 -2.62
N ARG A 151 -3.72 -5.30 -3.34
CA ARG A 151 -2.38 -5.76 -3.73
C ARG A 151 -2.30 -5.81 -5.24
N PHE A 152 -1.22 -5.24 -5.77
CA PHE A 152 -0.94 -5.22 -7.19
C PHE A 152 0.24 -6.12 -7.49
N ALA A 153 0.00 -7.21 -8.19
CA ALA A 153 1.03 -8.13 -8.59
C ALA A 153 1.63 -7.73 -9.93
N THR A 154 2.94 -7.86 -10.05
CA THR A 154 3.68 -7.64 -11.29
C THR A 154 4.11 -8.97 -11.89
N PRO A 155 4.55 -9.00 -13.16
CA PRO A 155 5.27 -10.13 -13.72
C PRO A 155 6.52 -10.49 -12.91
N TYR A 156 6.99 -11.73 -13.05
CA TYR A 156 8.18 -12.22 -12.35
C TYR A 156 9.48 -11.53 -12.82
N GLU A 157 9.51 -11.10 -14.08
CA GLU A 157 10.63 -10.43 -14.73
C GLU A 157 11.04 -9.17 -13.96
N VAL A 158 12.32 -9.05 -13.61
CA VAL A 158 12.84 -7.96 -12.77
C VAL A 158 12.59 -6.59 -13.39
N ALA A 159 12.72 -6.47 -14.72
CA ALA A 159 12.48 -5.23 -15.43
C ALA A 159 11.03 -4.72 -15.29
N LEU A 160 10.07 -5.63 -15.12
CA LEU A 160 8.64 -5.34 -15.02
C LEU A 160 8.13 -5.16 -13.58
N ARG A 161 9.01 -5.31 -12.57
CA ARG A 161 8.67 -5.06 -11.16
C ARG A 161 8.59 -3.57 -10.82
N ARG A 162 9.14 -2.72 -11.68
CA ARG A 162 9.13 -1.26 -11.53
C ARG A 162 7.85 -0.71 -12.13
N VAL A 163 6.96 -0.23 -11.27
CA VAL A 163 5.67 0.35 -11.65
C VAL A 163 5.81 1.86 -11.62
N VAL A 164 5.66 2.48 -12.80
CA VAL A 164 5.63 3.93 -12.95
C VAL A 164 4.20 4.41 -12.69
N ILE A 165 4.05 5.30 -11.72
CA ILE A 165 2.80 5.97 -11.37
C ILE A 165 2.88 7.39 -11.96
N PRO A 166 2.07 7.70 -12.98
CA PRO A 166 2.05 9.02 -13.58
C PRO A 166 1.80 10.12 -12.54
N ALA A 167 2.54 11.24 -12.64
CA ALA A 167 2.37 12.37 -11.73
C ALA A 167 0.90 12.84 -11.62
N SER A 168 0.15 12.79 -12.73
CA SER A 168 -1.27 13.16 -12.78
C SER A 168 -2.22 12.24 -12.00
N LEU A 169 -1.74 11.06 -11.58
CA LEU A 169 -2.49 10.08 -10.79
C LEU A 169 -2.02 10.03 -9.33
N VAL A 170 -0.94 10.74 -8.98
CA VAL A 170 -0.57 11.04 -7.61
C VAL A 170 -1.48 12.15 -7.09
N VAL A 171 -2.14 11.89 -5.97
CA VAL A 171 -3.10 12.81 -5.36
C VAL A 171 -2.46 13.64 -4.26
N ALA A 172 -1.64 12.99 -3.43
CA ALA A 172 -0.85 13.64 -2.39
C ALA A 172 0.29 12.71 -1.96
N TYR A 173 1.26 13.28 -1.27
CA TYR A 173 2.30 12.55 -0.55
C TYR A 173 2.63 13.31 0.73
N TRP A 174 3.19 12.61 1.71
CA TRP A 174 3.64 13.14 2.99
C TRP A 174 4.85 12.34 3.46
#